data_AF-X5M397-F1
#
_entry.id   AF-X5M397-F1
#
_cell.length_a   1.000
_cell.length_b   1.000
_cell.length_c   1.000
_cell.angle_alpha   90.00
_cell.angle_beta   90.00
_cell.angle_gamma   90.00
#
_symmetry.space_group_name_H-M   'P 1'
#
loop_
_entity.id
_entity.type
_entity.pdbx_description
1 polymer ?
#
loop_
_entity_poly.entity_id
_entity_poly.type
_entity_poly.pdbx_seq_one_letter_code
_entity_poly.pdbx_strand_id
1 'polypeptide(L)'
;MLRPLLKLMAFIFIALTIIVLAIDSAHSVITSHWTTTPLNTMLVNFLQTDIYGLNQSIRNIMPPFLSSICITLICLPGWSILGAVSIGFCLLNYKKPKPFHKISYT
;
A
#
# COMPACT_ATOMS: atom_id res chain seq x y z
N MET A 1 -11.25 -17.27 10.54
CA MET A 1 -11.44 -16.86 9.13
C MET A 1 -10.74 -15.56 8.78
N LEU A 2 -10.63 -14.59 9.71
CA LEU A 2 -9.94 -13.30 9.47
C LEU A 2 -8.45 -13.44 9.11
N ARG A 3 -7.73 -14.35 9.75
CA ARG A 3 -6.27 -14.53 9.57
C ARG A 3 -5.85 -14.98 8.15
N PRO A 4 -6.45 -16.01 7.54
CA PRO A 4 -6.15 -16.32 6.14
C PRO A 4 -6.56 -15.19 5.19
N LEU A 5 -7.62 -14.44 5.51
CA LEU A 5 -8.07 -13.29 4.72
C LEU A 5 -7.05 -12.15 4.76
N LEU A 6 -6.53 -11.79 5.94
CA LEU A 6 -5.42 -10.84 6.10
C LEU A 6 -4.15 -11.31 5.38
N LYS A 7 -3.87 -12.63 5.36
CA LYS A 7 -2.75 -13.20 4.60
C LYS A 7 -2.91 -12.99 3.10
N LEU A 8 -4.12 -13.23 2.58
CA LEU A 8 -4.44 -13.04 1.17
C LEU A 8 -4.33 -11.56 0.79
N MET A 9 -4.88 -10.66 1.61
CA MET A 9 -4.77 -9.21 1.40
C MET A 9 -3.30 -8.76 1.41
N ALA A 10 -2.50 -9.19 2.39
CA ALA A 10 -1.07 -8.90 2.42
C ALA A 10 -0.38 -9.33 1.12
N PHE A 11 -0.66 -10.54 0.64
CA PHE A 11 -0.09 -11.06 -0.60
C PHE A 11 -0.47 -10.22 -1.82
N ILE A 12 -1.75 -9.84 -1.95
CA ILE A 12 -2.24 -8.97 -3.03
C ILE A 12 -1.53 -7.61 -3.01
N PHE A 13 -1.44 -6.97 -1.83
CA PHE A 13 -0.79 -5.67 -1.70
C PHE A 13 0.72 -5.73 -1.97
N ILE A 14 1.40 -6.80 -1.57
CA ILE A 14 2.81 -7.03 -1.91
C ILE A 14 2.97 -7.15 -3.43
N ALA A 15 2.15 -7.97 -4.08
CA ALA A 15 2.21 -8.15 -5.52
C ALA A 15 1.98 -6.82 -6.27
N LEU A 16 0.95 -6.05 -5.88
CA LEU A 16 0.69 -4.73 -6.44
C LEU A 16 1.85 -3.77 -6.22
N THR A 17 2.46 -3.78 -5.04
CA THR A 17 3.64 -2.95 -4.74
C THR A 17 4.79 -3.25 -5.68
N ILE A 18 5.08 -4.54 -5.91
CA ILE A 18 6.16 -4.98 -6.81
C ILE A 18 5.86 -4.55 -8.26
N ILE A 19 4.62 -4.72 -8.71
CA ILE A 19 4.20 -4.32 -10.07
C ILE A 19 4.39 -2.80 -10.26
N VAL A 20 3.87 -2.00 -9.34
CA VAL A 20 3.98 -0.53 -9.42
C VAL A 20 5.44 -0.08 -9.36
N LEU A 21 6.23 -0.68 -8.48
CA LEU A 21 7.66 -0.39 -8.37
C LEU A 21 8.40 -0.74 -9.67
N ALA A 22 8.08 -1.86 -10.31
CA ALA A 22 8.67 -2.26 -11.58
C ALA A 22 8.31 -1.27 -12.71
N ILE A 23 7.06 -0.81 -12.76
CA ILE A 23 6.61 0.21 -13.72
C ILE A 23 7.38 1.51 -13.52
N ASP A 24 7.43 2.03 -12.30
CA ASP A 24 8.14 3.28 -11.98
C ASP A 24 9.65 3.15 -12.27
N SER A 25 10.24 1.98 -12.01
CA SER A 25 11.65 1.69 -12.33
C SER A 25 11.90 1.68 -13.83
N ALA A 26 11.02 1.04 -14.61
CA ALA A 26 11.13 1.01 -16.07
C ALA A 26 10.98 2.42 -16.67
N HIS A 27 10.02 3.20 -16.19
CA HIS A 27 9.86 4.61 -16.58
C HIS A 27 11.10 5.44 -16.22
N SER A 28 11.69 5.20 -15.06
CA SER A 28 12.89 5.93 -14.63
C SER A 28 14.09 5.63 -15.54
N VAL A 29 14.24 4.37 -15.97
CA VAL A 29 15.29 3.96 -16.92
C VAL A 29 15.07 4.58 -18.29
N ILE A 30 13.85 4.51 -18.83
CA ILE A 30 13.51 5.06 -20.17
C ILE A 30 13.78 6.55 -20.22
N THR A 31 13.41 7.26 -19.16
CA THR A 31 13.45 8.71 -19.13
C THR A 31 14.77 9.26 -18.55
N SER A 32 15.67 8.38 -18.10
CA SER A 32 16.96 8.69 -17.46
C SER A 32 16.85 9.62 -16.23
N HIS A 33 15.66 9.73 -15.65
CA HIS A 33 15.42 10.49 -14.42
C HIS A 33 14.60 9.65 -13.46
N TRP A 34 14.76 9.90 -12.16
CA TRP A 34 13.97 9.20 -11.14
C TRP A 34 12.51 9.65 -11.22
N THR A 35 11.64 8.81 -11.77
CA THR A 35 10.20 9.05 -11.87
C THR A 35 9.45 8.14 -10.91
N THR A 36 8.59 8.73 -10.09
CA THR A 36 7.67 7.97 -9.23
C THR A 36 6.25 8.44 -9.47
N THR A 37 5.35 7.50 -9.71
CA THR A 37 3.95 7.82 -9.94
C THR A 37 3.22 7.95 -8.60
N PRO A 38 2.59 9.10 -8.29
CA PRO A 38 1.86 9.27 -7.06
C PRO A 38 0.55 8.47 -7.05
N LEU A 39 0.12 8.04 -5.87
CA LEU A 39 -1.05 7.17 -5.73
C LEU A 39 -2.35 7.83 -6.21
N ASN A 40 -2.50 9.14 -6.03
CA ASN A 40 -3.67 9.90 -6.48
C ASN A 40 -3.86 9.81 -8.00
N THR A 41 -2.80 9.94 -8.79
CA THR A 41 -2.86 9.78 -10.25
C THR A 41 -3.28 8.37 -10.64
N MET A 42 -2.76 7.34 -9.95
CA MET A 42 -3.18 5.96 -10.18
C MET A 42 -4.67 5.74 -9.87
N LEU A 43 -5.15 6.28 -8.74
CA LEU A 43 -6.55 6.17 -8.33
C LEU A 43 -7.49 6.90 -9.29
N VAL A 44 -7.13 8.09 -9.73
CA VAL A 44 -7.90 8.90 -10.69
C VAL A 44 -8.02 8.18 -12.03
N ASN A 45 -6.92 7.61 -12.52
CA ASN A 45 -6.92 6.80 -13.74
C ASN A 45 -7.76 5.52 -13.59
N PHE A 46 -7.66 4.84 -12.45
CA PHE A 46 -8.39 3.60 -12.17
C PHE A 46 -9.91 3.82 -12.00
N LEU A 47 -10.29 4.87 -11.27
CA LEU A 47 -11.69 5.23 -11.01
C LEU A 47 -12.32 6.05 -12.13
N GLN A 48 -11.54 6.40 -13.17
CA GLN A 48 -11.97 7.28 -14.27
C GLN A 48 -12.61 8.58 -13.75
N THR A 49 -11.99 9.17 -12.74
CA THR A 49 -12.45 10.41 -12.10
C THR A 49 -11.42 11.51 -12.27
N ASP A 50 -11.63 12.67 -11.64
CA ASP A 50 -10.65 13.76 -11.57
C ASP A 50 -10.07 13.86 -10.15
N ILE A 51 -8.86 14.42 -10.03
CA ILE A 51 -8.17 14.67 -8.76
C ILE A 51 -9.04 15.53 -7.84
N TYR A 52 -9.74 16.53 -8.38
CA TYR A 52 -10.65 17.36 -7.60
C TYR A 52 -11.81 16.54 -7.02
N GLY A 53 -12.42 15.68 -7.85
CA GLY A 53 -13.49 14.77 -7.41
C GLY A 53 -13.03 13.80 -6.32
N LEU A 54 -11.84 13.22 -6.47
CA LEU A 54 -11.23 12.36 -5.47
C LEU A 54 -11.00 13.11 -4.15
N ASN A 55 -10.38 14.28 -4.20
CA ASN A 55 -10.10 15.09 -3.02
C ASN A 55 -11.39 15.54 -2.31
N GLN A 56 -12.42 15.91 -3.06
CA GLN A 56 -13.71 16.30 -2.51
C GLN A 56 -14.40 15.10 -1.83
N SER A 57 -14.33 13.91 -2.43
CA SER A 57 -14.84 12.68 -1.82
C SER A 57 -14.18 12.40 -0.47
N ILE A 58 -12.85 12.51 -0.40
CA ILE A 58 -12.10 12.34 0.85
C ILE A 58 -12.54 13.36 1.91
N ARG A 59 -12.70 14.63 1.52
CA ARG A 59 -13.18 15.70 2.42
C ARG A 59 -14.60 15.47 2.92
N ASN A 60 -15.46 14.85 2.12
CA ASN A 60 -16.84 14.58 2.51
C ASN A 60 -16.97 13.39 3.48
N ILE A 61 -16.05 12.42 3.38
CA ILE A 61 -16.11 11.18 4.19
C ILE A 61 -15.38 11.35 5.54
N MET A 62 -14.35 12.20 5.59
CA MET A 62 -13.44 12.29 6.74
C MET A 62 -13.45 13.69 7.38
N PRO A 63 -13.25 13.79 8.70
CA PRO A 63 -13.02 15.08 9.37
C PRO A 63 -11.90 15.90 8.73
N PRO A 64 -11.91 17.25 8.83
CA PRO A 64 -10.97 18.13 8.14
C PRO A 64 -9.48 17.79 8.36
N PHE A 65 -9.11 17.43 9.59
CA PHE A 65 -7.74 17.05 9.92
C PHE A 65 -7.31 15.75 9.24
N LEU A 66 -8.16 14.72 9.29
CA LEU A 66 -7.88 13.42 8.68
C LEU A 66 -7.92 13.49 7.15
N SER A 67 -8.84 14.26 6.57
CA SER A 67 -8.91 14.44 5.12
C SER A 67 -7.65 15.13 4.59
N SER A 68 -7.12 16.14 5.29
CA SER A 68 -5.85 16.76 4.93
C SER A 68 -4.70 15.76 4.92
N ILE A 69 -4.58 14.94 5.97
CA ILE A 69 -3.54 13.90 6.05
C ILE A 69 -3.70 12.90 4.92
N CYS A 70 -4.91 12.41 4.66
CA CYS A 70 -5.17 11.46 3.59
C CYS A 70 -4.82 12.03 2.22
N ILE A 71 -5.19 13.27 1.93
CA ILE A 71 -4.86 13.94 0.66
C ILE A 71 -3.34 14.04 0.49
N THR A 72 -2.60 14.43 1.54
CA THR A 72 -1.13 14.45 1.49
C THR A 72 -0.55 13.06 1.30
N LEU A 73 -1.13 12.04 1.96
CA LEU A 73 -0.65 10.66 1.89
C LEU A 73 -0.78 10.08 0.48
N ILE A 74 -1.88 10.35 -0.22
CA ILE A 74 -2.09 9.86 -1.59
C ILE A 74 -1.22 10.58 -2.64
N CYS A 75 -0.56 11.68 -2.29
CA CYS A 75 0.44 12.32 -3.15
C CYS A 75 1.82 11.62 -3.09
N LEU A 76 2.03 10.70 -2.15
CA LEU A 76 3.26 9.90 -2.08
C LEU A 76 3.29 8.84 -3.20
N PRO A 77 4.49 8.31 -3.54
CA PRO A 77 4.65 7.24 -4.52
C PRO A 77 3.73 6.05 -4.23
N GLY A 78 3.03 5.55 -5.26
CA GLY A 78 2.04 4.48 -5.12
C GLY A 78 2.61 3.22 -4.46
N TRP A 79 3.80 2.79 -4.89
CA TRP A 79 4.49 1.63 -4.30
C TRP A 79 4.81 1.82 -2.81
N SER A 80 5.12 3.05 -2.37
CA SER A 80 5.47 3.32 -0.98
C SER A 80 4.24 3.15 -0.06
N ILE A 81 3.08 3.64 -0.49
CA ILE A 81 1.84 3.51 0.29
C ILE A 81 1.36 2.06 0.30
N LEU A 82 1.32 1.41 -0.87
CA LEU A 82 0.93 0.00 -0.98
C LEU A 82 1.86 -0.89 -0.15
N GLY A 83 3.16 -0.61 -0.18
CA GLY A 83 4.17 -1.29 0.63
C GLY A 83 3.91 -1.13 2.13
N ALA A 84 3.68 0.09 2.60
CA ALA A 84 3.38 0.37 4.00
C ALA A 84 2.12 -0.38 4.49
N VAL A 85 1.05 -0.37 3.69
CA VAL A 85 -0.19 -1.12 3.98
C VAL A 85 0.08 -2.62 4.03
N SER A 86 0.88 -3.14 3.10
CA SER A 86 1.24 -4.56 3.06
C SER A 86 2.01 -5.00 4.31
N ILE A 87 2.94 -4.17 4.80
CA ILE A 87 3.68 -4.41 6.05
C ILE A 87 2.71 -4.42 7.23
N GLY A 88 1.74 -3.49 7.27
CA GLY A 88 0.68 -3.47 8.27
C GLY A 88 -0.08 -4.80 8.33
N PHE A 89 -0.52 -5.33 7.19
CA PHE A 89 -1.19 -6.63 7.14
C PHE A 89 -0.27 -7.79 7.55
N CYS A 90 1.01 -7.76 7.16
CA CYS A 90 1.99 -8.76 7.58
C CYS A 90 2.18 -8.78 9.10
N LEU A 91 2.30 -7.60 9.73
CA LEU A 91 2.46 -7.46 11.18
C LEU A 91 1.22 -7.95 11.93
N LEU A 92 0.01 -7.61 11.45
CA LEU A 92 -1.24 -8.11 12.02
C LEU A 92 -1.37 -9.63 11.92
N ASN A 93 -0.73 -10.24 10.92
CA ASN A 93 -0.69 -11.70 10.75
C ASN A 93 0.53 -12.36 11.41
N TYR A 94 1.43 -11.60 12.02
CA TYR A 94 2.60 -12.15 12.68
C TYR A 94 2.17 -13.05 13.85
N LYS A 95 2.68 -14.27 13.87
CA LYS A 95 2.49 -15.22 14.97
C LYS A 95 3.82 -15.25 15.71
N LYS A 96 3.81 -15.00 17.02
CA LYS A 96 5.03 -15.18 17.82
C LYS A 96 5.57 -16.58 17.55
N PRO A 97 6.86 -16.73 17.20
CA PRO A 97 7.44 -18.05 17.01
C PRO A 97 7.20 -18.84 18.29
N LYS A 98 6.65 -20.06 18.16
CA LYS A 98 6.49 -20.94 19.31
C LYS A 98 7.90 -21.17 19.88
N PRO A 99 8.11 -21.03 21.20
CA PRO A 99 9.41 -21.34 21.78
C PRO A 99 9.78 -22.76 21.36
N PHE A 100 11.01 -22.95 20.88
CA PHE A 100 11.55 -24.24 20.52
C PHE A 100 11.21 -25.21 21.65
N HIS A 101 10.36 -26.21 21.35
CA HIS A 101 10.14 -27.31 22.26
C HIS A 101 11.52 -27.96 22.42
N LYS A 102 12.15 -27.78 23.59
CA LYS A 102 13.32 -28.56 23.95
C LYS A 102 12.89 -30.02 23.85
N ILE A 103 13.39 -30.71 22.83
CA ILE A 103 13.28 -32.17 22.74
C ILE A 103 14.11 -32.68 23.92
N SER A 104 13.44 -33.06 25.01
CA SER A 104 14.07 -33.71 26.14
C SER A 104 14.20 -35.18 25.76
N TYR A 105 15.39 -35.58 25.30
CA TYR A 105 15.73 -37.00 25.16
C TYR A 105 15.81 -37.58 26.57
N THR A 106 14.81 -38.38 26.94
CA THR A 106 14.84 -39.26 28.13
C THR A 106 14.77 -40.68 27.65
#